data_AF-S8BIJ9-F1
#
_entry.id   AF-S8BIJ9-F1
#
_cell.length_a   1.000
_cell.length_b   1.000
_cell.length_c   1.000
_cell.angle_alpha   90.00
_cell.angle_beta   90.00
_cell.angle_gamma   90.00
#
_symmetry.space_group_name_H-M   'P 1'
#
loop_
_entity.id
_entity.type
_entity.pdbx_description
1 polymer ?
#
loop_
_entity_poly.entity_id
_entity_poly.type
_entity_poly.pdbx_seq_one_letter_code
_entity_poly.pdbx_strand_id
1 'polypeptide(L)'
;MTAYLNCYKIETDLLVDITDQISRYASCQCISQTLSTDQLGEGASTSALQFSNNCFELLAAEFKSLNIFVIELQLKTETTLGLLFHIIRVANDEMLVRNGNIMREMMQASRIEAKISRQIAKQSQEMAVDMKKDSTSMKAIAVATMFFLPGTSFAALLSMPFFSTYPWVANVNHFWLWVAMTVPSTVFAFTLFWYYTRKSMRKIKLMGNGTSEDNGATEDIELGVIHDGLQRPRAQLGH
;
A
#
# COMPACT_ATOMS: atom_id res chain seq x y z
N MET A 1 -5.64 39.86 -7.67
CA MET A 1 -6.38 39.79 -6.38
C MET A 1 -6.94 41.14 -5.94
N THR A 2 -6.21 42.25 -6.08
CA THR A 2 -6.65 43.60 -5.68
C THR A 2 -7.89 44.12 -6.42
N ALA A 3 -8.06 43.79 -7.72
CA ALA A 3 -9.22 44.23 -8.50
C ALA A 3 -10.56 43.63 -8.02
N TYR A 4 -10.58 42.35 -7.65
CA TYR A 4 -11.78 41.66 -7.14
C TYR A 4 -12.21 42.20 -5.77
N LEU A 5 -11.24 42.46 -4.90
CA LEU A 5 -11.45 43.06 -3.58
C LEU A 5 -12.04 44.47 -3.69
N ASN A 6 -11.59 45.25 -4.67
CA ASN A 6 -12.09 46.60 -4.89
C ASN A 6 -13.53 46.60 -5.45
N CYS A 7 -13.85 45.65 -6.33
CA CYS A 7 -15.20 45.52 -6.89
C CYS A 7 -16.22 45.08 -5.81
N TYR A 8 -15.85 44.13 -4.96
CA TYR A 8 -16.68 43.69 -3.84
C TYR A 8 -16.91 44.82 -2.82
N LYS A 9 -15.87 45.61 -2.55
CA LYS A 9 -15.95 46.77 -1.65
C LYS A 9 -16.95 47.81 -2.17
N ILE A 10 -16.94 48.07 -3.48
CA ILE A 10 -17.89 48.99 -4.12
C ILE A 10 -19.32 48.44 -4.05
N GLU A 11 -19.52 47.14 -4.30
CA GLU A 11 -20.85 46.51 -4.17
C GLU A 11 -21.36 46.53 -2.71
N THR A 12 -20.49 46.34 -1.72
CA THR A 12 -20.88 46.43 -0.30
C THR A 12 -21.18 47.86 0.13
N ASP A 13 -20.42 48.85 -0.35
CA ASP A 13 -20.68 50.27 -0.05
C ASP A 13 -22.01 50.72 -0.67
N LEU A 14 -22.35 50.26 -1.87
CA LEU A 14 -23.65 50.51 -2.52
C LEU A 14 -24.81 49.92 -1.70
N LEU A 15 -24.64 48.71 -1.15
CA LEU A 15 -25.67 48.06 -0.35
C LEU A 15 -25.92 48.78 0.99
N VAL A 16 -24.84 49.29 1.60
CA VAL A 16 -24.90 50.07 2.84
C VAL A 16 -25.59 51.41 2.59
N ASP A 17 -25.29 52.08 1.47
CA ASP A 17 -25.93 53.34 1.09
C ASP A 17 -27.45 53.19 0.89
N ILE A 18 -27.87 52.14 0.17
CA ILE A 18 -29.30 51.83 -0.04
C ILE A 18 -29.99 51.49 1.29
N THR A 19 -29.32 50.74 2.18
CA THR A 19 -29.87 50.39 3.50
C THR A 19 -30.01 51.63 4.41
N ASP A 20 -29.04 52.56 4.34
CA ASP A 20 -29.08 53.83 5.08
C ASP A 20 -30.21 54.74 4.58
N GLN A 21 -30.43 54.80 3.27
CA GLN A 21 -31.56 55.53 2.66
C GLN A 21 -32.89 54.96 3.17
N ILE A 22 -33.10 53.63 3.11
CA ILE A 22 -34.34 52.98 3.59
C ILE A 22 -34.56 53.24 5.08
N SER A 23 -33.51 53.22 5.91
CA SER A 23 -33.58 53.54 7.35
C SER A 23 -33.98 55.00 7.62
N ARG A 24 -33.47 55.94 6.81
CA ARG A 24 -33.83 57.36 6.89
C ARG A 24 -35.28 57.59 6.45
N TYR A 25 -35.78 56.82 5.48
CA TYR A 25 -37.18 56.85 5.07
C TYR A 25 -38.11 56.26 6.13
N ALA A 26 -37.74 55.15 6.79
CA ALA A 26 -38.51 54.59 7.91
C ALA A 26 -38.61 55.57 9.11
N SER A 27 -37.61 56.44 9.27
CA SER A 27 -37.57 57.50 10.28
C SER A 27 -38.28 58.80 9.85
N CYS A 28 -38.65 58.93 8.58
CA CYS A 28 -39.33 60.10 8.06
C CYS A 28 -40.82 60.08 8.46
N GLN A 29 -41.28 61.16 9.07
CA GLN A 29 -42.65 61.36 9.60
C GLN A 29 -43.71 61.55 8.50
N CYS A 30 -43.45 61.03 7.30
CA CYS A 30 -44.29 61.05 6.12
C CYS A 30 -45.45 60.05 6.22
N ILE A 31 -45.20 58.90 6.86
CA ILE A 31 -46.19 57.83 7.02
C ILE A 31 -47.16 58.15 8.16
N SER A 32 -46.67 58.71 9.27
CA SER A 32 -47.51 58.97 10.46
C SER A 32 -48.48 60.15 10.30
N GLN A 33 -48.28 61.01 9.30
CA GLN A 33 -49.23 62.11 8.99
C GLN A 33 -50.44 61.66 8.16
N THR A 34 -50.45 60.44 7.62
CA THR A 34 -51.61 59.92 6.87
C THR A 34 -52.76 59.45 7.76
N LEU A 35 -52.50 59.23 9.06
CA LEU A 35 -53.48 58.67 9.99
C LEU A 35 -54.16 59.72 10.90
N SER A 36 -53.84 61.01 10.73
CA SER A 36 -54.35 62.11 11.54
C SER A 36 -54.96 63.23 10.70
N THR A 37 -55.78 62.87 9.71
CA THR A 37 -56.78 63.78 9.12
C THR A 37 -58.17 63.28 9.43
N ASP A 38 -58.55 63.36 10.71
CA ASP A 38 -59.93 63.64 11.07
C ASP A 38 -59.97 65.16 11.32
N GLN A 39 -60.87 65.86 10.62
CA GLN A 39 -61.11 67.32 10.57
C GLN A 39 -60.59 68.12 9.33
N LEU A 40 -61.50 68.22 8.35
CA LEU A 40 -61.86 69.35 7.48
C LEU A 40 -60.90 69.84 6.35
N GLY A 41 -61.25 69.50 5.09
CA GLY A 41 -60.94 70.28 3.88
C GLY A 41 -60.77 69.48 2.57
N GLU A 42 -61.74 69.54 1.65
CA GLU A 42 -61.77 68.84 0.34
C GLU A 42 -60.59 69.16 -0.62
N GLY A 43 -59.73 70.14 -0.30
CA GLY A 43 -58.52 70.49 -1.06
C GLY A 43 -57.20 69.89 -0.53
N ALA A 44 -57.21 69.25 0.65
CA ALA A 44 -56.01 68.71 1.31
C ALA A 44 -55.79 67.21 1.04
N SER A 45 -56.83 66.49 0.58
CA SER A 45 -56.77 65.05 0.33
C SER A 45 -55.94 64.69 -0.92
N THR A 46 -55.89 65.57 -1.91
CA THR A 46 -55.13 65.38 -3.16
C THR A 46 -53.61 65.53 -2.97
N SER A 47 -53.16 66.44 -2.11
CA SER A 47 -51.73 66.63 -1.82
C SER A 47 -51.15 65.53 -0.92
N ALA A 48 -51.91 65.03 0.04
CA ALA A 48 -51.53 63.88 0.87
C ALA A 48 -51.43 62.57 0.05
N LEU A 49 -52.38 62.34 -0.87
CA LEU A 49 -52.32 61.20 -1.79
C LEU A 49 -51.21 61.33 -2.84
N GLN A 50 -50.95 62.53 -3.38
CA GLN A 50 -49.80 62.73 -4.29
C GLN A 50 -48.47 62.48 -3.59
N PHE A 51 -48.33 62.91 -2.33
CA PHE A 51 -47.13 62.68 -1.54
C PHE A 51 -46.90 61.19 -1.24
N SER A 52 -47.97 60.46 -0.90
CA SER A 52 -47.92 59.01 -0.69
C SER A 52 -47.54 58.25 -1.97
N ASN A 53 -48.10 58.63 -3.13
CA ASN A 53 -47.78 58.00 -4.41
C ASN A 53 -46.33 58.24 -4.84
N ASN A 54 -45.83 59.47 -4.69
CA ASN A 54 -44.43 59.80 -5.01
C ASN A 54 -43.45 59.06 -4.09
N CYS A 55 -43.80 58.90 -2.81
CA CYS A 55 -42.99 58.16 -1.85
C CYS A 55 -42.96 56.66 -2.17
N PHE A 56 -44.10 56.09 -2.56
CA PHE A 56 -44.20 54.69 -2.99
C PHE A 56 -43.43 54.43 -4.29
N GLU A 57 -43.50 55.34 -5.27
CA GLU A 57 -42.71 55.29 -6.52
C GLU A 57 -41.21 55.27 -6.24
N LEU A 58 -40.74 56.12 -5.32
CA LEU A 58 -39.34 56.19 -4.94
C LEU A 58 -38.86 54.92 -4.24
N LEU A 59 -39.67 54.36 -3.33
CA LEU A 59 -39.38 53.12 -2.64
C LEU A 59 -39.36 51.92 -3.60
N ALA A 60 -40.32 51.88 -4.54
CA ALA A 60 -40.40 50.85 -5.56
C ALA A 60 -39.18 50.89 -6.51
N ALA A 61 -38.66 52.09 -6.83
CA ALA A 61 -37.45 52.25 -7.62
C ALA A 61 -36.21 51.68 -6.90
N GLU A 62 -36.06 51.94 -5.61
CA GLU A 62 -34.97 51.39 -4.79
C GLU A 62 -35.06 49.86 -4.64
N PHE A 63 -36.26 49.33 -4.36
CA PHE A 63 -36.48 47.88 -4.29
C PHE A 63 -36.20 47.18 -5.62
N LYS A 64 -36.44 47.86 -6.76
CA LYS A 64 -36.12 47.33 -8.09
C LYS A 64 -34.62 47.20 -8.29
N SER A 65 -33.85 48.21 -7.87
CA SER A 65 -32.38 48.17 -7.91
C SER A 65 -31.82 47.03 -7.06
N LEU A 66 -32.37 46.82 -5.86
CA LEU A 66 -31.94 45.75 -4.94
C LEU A 66 -32.25 44.34 -5.47
N ASN A 67 -33.44 44.13 -6.03
CA ASN A 67 -33.77 42.84 -6.65
C ASN A 67 -32.88 42.53 -7.87
N ILE A 68 -32.57 43.55 -8.69
CA ILE A 68 -31.64 43.40 -9.81
C ILE A 68 -30.25 42.99 -9.30
N PHE A 69 -29.76 43.66 -8.26
CA PHE A 69 -28.48 43.35 -7.65
C PHE A 69 -28.42 41.92 -7.07
N VAL A 70 -29.48 41.49 -6.38
CA VAL A 70 -29.58 40.11 -5.85
C VAL A 70 -29.53 39.10 -6.99
N ILE A 71 -30.24 39.32 -8.10
CA ILE A 71 -30.21 38.44 -9.27
C ILE A 71 -28.82 38.40 -9.90
N GLU A 72 -28.15 39.54 -10.02
CA GLU A 72 -26.78 39.62 -10.56
C GLU A 72 -25.78 38.85 -9.68
N LEU A 73 -25.90 38.97 -8.34
CA LEU A 73 -25.07 38.21 -7.41
C LEU A 73 -25.33 36.69 -7.52
N GLN A 74 -26.59 36.29 -7.60
CA GLN A 74 -26.94 34.87 -7.80
C GLN A 74 -26.29 34.34 -9.08
N LEU A 75 -26.39 35.09 -10.18
CA LEU A 75 -25.77 34.72 -11.46
C LEU A 75 -24.23 34.62 -11.35
N LYS A 76 -23.58 35.59 -10.70
CA LYS A 76 -22.12 35.54 -10.46
C LYS A 76 -21.75 34.31 -9.62
N THR A 77 -22.54 33.95 -8.61
CA THR A 77 -22.26 32.76 -7.78
C THR A 77 -22.40 31.46 -8.57
N GLU A 78 -23.45 31.30 -9.38
CA GLU A 78 -23.64 30.12 -10.23
C GLU A 78 -22.51 29.97 -11.25
N THR A 79 -22.10 31.09 -11.88
CA THR A 79 -21.02 31.08 -12.88
C THR A 79 -19.68 30.72 -12.25
N THR A 80 -19.39 31.27 -11.07
CA THR A 80 -18.14 31.00 -10.34
C THR A 80 -18.10 29.55 -9.85
N LEU A 81 -19.22 29.02 -9.36
CA LEU A 81 -19.34 27.62 -8.96
C LEU A 81 -19.16 26.67 -10.15
N GLY A 82 -19.75 27.01 -11.31
CA GLY A 82 -19.58 26.25 -12.54
C GLY A 82 -18.12 26.18 -13.00
N LEU A 83 -17.41 27.33 -13.01
CA LEU A 83 -15.99 27.39 -13.33
C LEU A 83 -15.14 26.58 -12.34
N LEU A 84 -15.41 26.72 -11.04
CA LEU A 84 -14.70 25.97 -10.01
C LEU A 84 -14.87 24.46 -10.21
N PHE A 85 -16.10 23.99 -10.42
CA PHE A 85 -16.39 22.58 -10.65
C PHE A 85 -15.70 22.05 -11.90
N HIS A 86 -15.69 22.84 -12.99
CA HIS A 86 -15.00 22.47 -14.22
C HIS A 86 -13.50 22.30 -13.99
N ILE A 87 -12.85 23.25 -13.30
CA ILE A 87 -11.41 23.17 -12.98
C ILE A 87 -11.13 21.94 -12.11
N ILE A 88 -11.97 21.68 -11.11
CA ILE A 88 -11.82 20.50 -10.24
C ILE A 88 -11.97 19.21 -11.06
N ARG A 89 -12.95 19.12 -11.95
CA ARG A 89 -13.13 17.95 -12.83
C ARG A 89 -11.93 17.74 -13.73
N VAL A 90 -11.48 18.77 -14.43
CA VAL A 90 -10.32 18.69 -15.33
C VAL A 90 -9.07 18.26 -14.56
N ALA A 91 -8.83 18.85 -13.38
CA ALA A 91 -7.69 18.48 -12.54
C ALA A 91 -7.78 17.02 -12.06
N ASN A 92 -8.96 16.55 -11.67
CA ASN A 92 -9.18 15.17 -11.26
C ASN A 92 -9.01 14.18 -12.42
N ASP A 93 -9.52 14.50 -13.61
CA ASP A 93 -9.37 13.67 -14.80
C ASP A 93 -7.89 13.55 -15.20
N GLU A 94 -7.15 14.66 -15.14
CA GLU A 94 -5.69 14.64 -15.36
C GLU A 94 -4.97 13.80 -14.32
N MET A 95 -5.32 13.94 -13.04
CA MET A 95 -4.76 13.11 -11.96
C MET A 95 -5.07 11.64 -12.14
N LEU A 96 -6.27 11.28 -12.60
CA LEU A 96 -6.65 9.90 -12.86
C LEU A 96 -5.78 9.30 -13.97
N VAL A 97 -5.53 10.04 -15.05
CA VAL A 97 -4.64 9.61 -16.13
C VAL A 97 -3.19 9.49 -15.64
N ARG A 98 -2.69 10.47 -14.89
CA ARG A 98 -1.34 10.43 -14.30
C ARG A 98 -1.16 9.23 -13.36
N ASN A 99 -2.11 8.98 -12.47
CA ASN A 99 -2.10 7.84 -11.55
C ASN A 99 -2.13 6.51 -12.31
N GLY A 100 -2.88 6.43 -13.42
CA GLY A 100 -2.89 5.26 -14.28
C GLY A 100 -1.53 4.94 -14.91
N ASN A 101 -0.74 5.95 -15.28
CA ASN A 101 0.61 5.75 -15.81
C ASN A 101 1.58 5.23 -14.74
N ILE A 102 1.54 5.82 -13.54
CA ILE A 102 2.33 5.34 -12.39
C ILE A 102 1.97 3.89 -12.07
N MET A 103 0.68 3.54 -12.09
CA MET A 103 0.23 2.16 -11.85
C MET A 103 0.79 1.17 -12.89
N ARG A 104 0.90 1.57 -14.16
CA ARG A 104 1.51 0.73 -15.21
C ARG A 104 2.99 0.51 -14.96
N GLU A 105 3.73 1.56 -14.58
CA GLU A 105 5.15 1.46 -14.24
C GLU A 105 5.36 0.56 -13.01
N MET A 106 4.56 0.75 -11.96
CA MET A 106 4.60 -0.08 -10.75
C MET A 106 4.27 -1.54 -11.05
N MET A 107 3.28 -1.81 -11.90
CA MET A 107 2.93 -3.18 -12.30
C MET A 107 4.09 -3.86 -13.06
N GLN A 108 4.80 -3.12 -13.92
CA GLN A 108 5.97 -3.66 -14.61
C GLN A 108 7.13 -3.94 -13.64
N ALA A 109 7.39 -3.02 -12.71
CA ALA A 109 8.37 -3.23 -11.65
C ALA A 109 8.05 -4.48 -10.81
N SER A 110 6.78 -4.63 -10.39
CA SER A 110 6.31 -5.79 -9.63
C SER A 110 6.45 -7.11 -10.42
N ARG A 111 6.18 -7.10 -11.74
CA ARG A 111 6.42 -8.27 -12.60
C ARG A 111 7.90 -8.65 -12.67
N ILE A 112 8.79 -7.67 -12.71
CA ILE A 112 10.25 -7.89 -12.70
C ILE A 112 10.66 -8.47 -11.34
N GLU A 113 10.19 -7.90 -10.24
CA GLU A 113 10.44 -8.42 -8.89
C GLU A 113 9.95 -9.87 -8.73
N ALA A 114 8.77 -10.21 -9.25
CA ALA A 114 8.26 -11.57 -9.23
C ALA A 114 9.15 -12.54 -10.02
N LYS A 115 9.65 -12.12 -11.20
CA LYS A 115 10.61 -12.93 -11.99
C LYS A 115 11.94 -13.11 -11.26
N ILE A 116 12.48 -12.05 -10.67
CA ILE A 116 13.71 -12.09 -9.88
C ILE A 116 13.51 -13.03 -8.69
N SER A 117 12.38 -12.93 -7.98
CA SER A 117 12.05 -13.82 -6.86
C SER A 117 12.03 -15.29 -7.28
N ARG A 118 11.41 -15.62 -8.42
CA ARG A 118 11.44 -16.98 -8.99
C ARG A 118 12.87 -17.43 -9.31
N GLN A 119 13.69 -16.56 -9.89
CA GLN A 119 15.10 -16.87 -10.18
C GLN A 119 15.91 -17.09 -8.91
N ILE A 120 15.73 -16.26 -7.88
CA ILE A 120 16.37 -16.41 -6.57
C ILE A 120 15.95 -17.74 -5.93
N ALA A 121 14.67 -18.10 -5.98
CA ALA A 121 14.20 -19.38 -5.45
C ALA A 121 14.87 -20.57 -6.17
N LYS A 122 14.98 -20.51 -7.50
CA LYS A 122 15.69 -21.54 -8.29
C LYS A 122 17.17 -21.60 -7.94
N GLN A 123 17.86 -20.46 -7.89
CA GLN A 123 19.26 -20.39 -7.49
C GLN A 123 19.46 -20.89 -6.06
N SER A 124 18.57 -20.55 -5.13
CA SER A 124 18.60 -21.04 -3.76
C SER A 124 18.43 -22.56 -3.69
N GLN A 125 17.57 -23.13 -4.53
CA GLN A 125 17.45 -24.59 -4.65
C GLN A 125 18.73 -25.23 -5.17
N GLU A 126 19.32 -24.68 -6.24
CA GLU A 126 20.61 -25.16 -6.79
C GLU A 126 21.71 -25.07 -5.72
N MET A 127 21.81 -23.93 -5.03
CA MET A 127 22.74 -23.75 -3.90
C MET A 127 22.48 -24.76 -2.78
N ALA A 128 21.23 -25.05 -2.43
CA ALA A 128 20.91 -26.03 -1.39
C ALA A 128 21.32 -27.45 -1.79
N VAL A 129 21.21 -27.80 -3.08
CA VAL A 129 21.71 -29.09 -3.62
C VAL A 129 23.23 -29.16 -3.52
N ASP A 130 23.93 -28.09 -3.90
CA ASP A 130 25.38 -28.02 -3.82
C ASP A 130 25.88 -28.05 -2.37
N MET A 131 25.23 -27.32 -1.46
CA MET A 131 25.52 -27.35 -0.02
C MET A 131 25.26 -28.72 0.59
N LYS A 132 24.25 -29.45 0.12
CA LYS A 132 23.99 -30.83 0.56
C LYS A 132 25.13 -31.75 0.17
N LYS A 133 25.68 -31.60 -1.04
CA LYS A 133 26.86 -32.35 -1.48
C LYS A 133 28.08 -32.01 -0.64
N ASP A 134 28.35 -30.72 -0.38
CA ASP A 134 29.45 -30.30 0.48
C ASP A 134 29.29 -30.82 1.93
N SER A 135 28.07 -30.82 2.46
CA SER A 135 27.75 -31.41 3.76
C SER A 135 28.05 -32.91 3.84
N THR A 136 27.98 -33.66 2.73
CA THR A 136 28.38 -35.07 2.72
C THR A 136 29.89 -35.23 2.85
N SER A 137 30.67 -34.37 2.17
CA SER A 137 32.12 -34.31 2.32
C SER A 137 32.53 -33.92 3.74
N MET A 138 31.87 -32.93 4.33
CA MET A 138 32.12 -32.50 5.71
C MET A 138 31.88 -33.62 6.73
N LYS A 139 30.78 -34.37 6.55
CA LYS A 139 30.47 -35.53 7.39
C LYS A 139 31.52 -36.64 7.25
N ALA A 140 32.06 -36.86 6.05
CA ALA A 140 33.10 -37.86 5.84
C ALA A 140 34.39 -37.52 6.62
N ILE A 141 34.81 -36.26 6.64
CA ILE A 141 35.98 -35.81 7.42
C ILE A 141 35.74 -36.00 8.92
N ALA A 142 34.57 -35.61 9.44
CA ALA A 142 34.23 -35.79 10.84
C ALA A 142 34.18 -37.27 11.28
N VAL A 143 33.73 -38.16 10.38
CA VAL A 143 33.76 -39.60 10.65
C VAL A 143 35.19 -40.14 10.61
N ALA A 144 36.03 -39.66 9.69
CA ALA A 144 37.44 -40.04 9.65
C ALA A 144 38.17 -39.67 10.95
N THR A 145 37.93 -38.48 11.53
CA THR A 145 38.52 -38.10 12.81
C THR A 145 37.99 -38.93 13.98
N MET A 146 36.68 -39.24 14.00
CA MET A 146 36.10 -40.16 14.99
C MET A 146 36.68 -41.58 14.93
N PHE A 147 37.20 -42.00 13.78
CA PHE A 147 37.89 -43.28 13.65
C PHE A 147 39.36 -43.20 14.08
N PHE A 148 40.09 -42.16 13.66
CA PHE A 148 41.50 -42.01 14.00
C PHE A 148 41.74 -41.69 15.48
N LEU A 149 40.85 -40.93 16.13
CA LEU A 149 40.97 -40.58 17.54
C LEU A 149 41.13 -41.79 18.47
N PRO A 150 40.20 -42.77 18.52
CA PRO A 150 40.33 -43.93 19.39
C PRO A 150 41.55 -44.80 19.03
N GLY A 151 41.85 -44.96 17.73
CA GLY A 151 43.04 -45.69 17.27
C GLY A 151 44.34 -45.08 17.80
N THR A 152 44.46 -43.75 17.76
CA THR A 152 45.62 -43.04 18.33
C THR A 152 45.68 -43.12 19.86
N SER A 153 44.55 -43.08 20.56
CA SER A 153 44.50 -43.26 22.01
C SER A 153 44.96 -44.65 22.45
N PHE A 154 44.53 -45.72 21.75
CA PHE A 154 44.97 -47.08 22.07
C PHE A 154 46.44 -47.30 21.74
N ALA A 155 46.95 -46.72 20.64
CA ALA A 155 48.39 -46.74 20.33
C ALA A 155 49.22 -46.05 21.43
N ALA A 156 48.75 -44.91 21.94
CA ALA A 156 49.40 -44.20 23.04
C ALA A 156 49.37 -45.00 24.36
N LEU A 157 48.23 -45.62 24.69
CA LEU A 157 48.08 -46.46 25.88
C LEU A 157 49.00 -47.68 25.86
N LEU A 158 49.14 -48.35 24.70
CA LEU A 158 50.03 -49.49 24.52
C LEU A 158 51.52 -49.09 24.43
N SER A 159 51.82 -47.84 24.05
CA SER A 159 53.17 -47.29 24.05
C SER A 159 53.63 -46.85 25.45
N MET A 160 52.72 -46.78 26.43
CA MET A 160 53.06 -46.43 27.81
C MET A 160 53.60 -47.66 28.55
N PRO A 161 54.69 -47.55 29.34
CA PRO A 161 55.34 -48.70 29.98
C PRO A 161 54.50 -49.41 31.06
N PHE A 162 53.28 -48.93 31.33
CA PHE A 162 52.36 -49.44 32.36
C PHE A 162 51.97 -50.93 32.18
N PHE A 163 51.93 -51.43 30.94
CA PHE A 163 51.55 -52.83 30.66
C PHE A 163 52.68 -53.85 30.87
N SER A 164 53.94 -53.39 30.99
CA SER A 164 55.10 -54.27 31.26
C SER A 164 55.22 -54.69 32.73
N THR A 165 54.54 -53.99 33.64
CA THR A 165 54.71 -54.13 35.09
C THR A 165 53.77 -55.17 35.74
N TYR A 166 52.70 -55.58 35.04
CA TYR A 166 51.72 -56.55 35.57
C TYR A 166 51.86 -57.95 34.92
N PRO A 167 52.18 -59.01 35.66
CA PRO A 167 52.49 -60.35 35.11
C PRO A 167 51.29 -61.06 34.45
N TRP A 168 50.05 -60.62 34.71
CA TRP A 168 48.84 -61.15 34.06
C TRP A 168 48.68 -60.70 32.60
N VAL A 169 49.14 -59.49 32.25
CA VAL A 169 49.10 -58.94 30.88
C VAL A 169 50.41 -59.13 30.12
N ALA A 170 51.53 -59.33 30.81
CA ALA A 170 52.84 -59.57 30.19
C ALA A 170 52.93 -60.88 29.38
N ASN A 171 52.15 -61.90 29.76
CA ASN A 171 52.11 -63.21 29.09
C ASN A 171 51.14 -63.28 27.91
N VAL A 172 50.32 -62.24 27.71
CA VAL A 172 49.40 -62.16 26.57
C VAL A 172 50.13 -61.44 25.46
N ASN A 173 50.12 -62.02 24.26
CA ASN A 173 50.82 -61.44 23.11
C ASN A 173 50.28 -60.01 22.89
N HIS A 174 51.06 -58.96 23.19
CA HIS A 174 50.62 -57.56 23.14
C HIS A 174 50.05 -57.19 21.76
N PHE A 175 50.58 -57.84 20.73
CA PHE A 175 50.08 -57.80 19.37
C PHE A 175 48.61 -58.28 19.26
N TRP A 176 48.24 -59.36 19.95
CA TRP A 176 46.87 -59.88 19.96
C TRP A 176 45.90 -58.96 20.70
N LEU A 177 46.33 -58.30 21.79
CA LEU A 177 45.50 -57.32 22.50
C LEU A 177 45.28 -56.06 21.66
N TRP A 178 46.31 -55.59 20.95
CA TRP A 178 46.19 -54.51 19.96
C TRP A 178 45.23 -54.90 18.85
N VAL A 179 45.37 -56.09 18.25
CA VAL A 179 44.44 -56.57 17.21
C VAL A 179 43.01 -56.69 17.75
N ALA A 180 42.83 -57.24 18.96
CA ALA A 180 41.53 -57.43 19.58
C ALA A 180 40.80 -56.12 19.91
N MET A 181 41.50 -54.99 20.09
CA MET A 181 40.89 -53.66 20.29
C MET A 181 40.73 -52.85 19.00
N THR A 182 41.67 -53.01 18.06
CA THR A 182 41.68 -52.24 16.80
C THR A 182 40.64 -52.78 15.81
N VAL A 183 40.43 -54.10 15.79
CA VAL A 183 39.43 -54.73 14.91
C VAL A 183 38.00 -54.29 15.26
N PRO A 184 37.53 -54.31 16.52
CA PRO A 184 36.21 -53.80 16.88
C PRO A 184 36.05 -52.31 16.58
N SER A 185 37.09 -51.49 16.80
CA SER A 185 37.04 -50.06 16.49
C SER A 185 36.85 -49.81 14.99
N THR A 186 37.51 -50.61 14.14
CA THR A 186 37.37 -50.57 12.67
C THR A 186 36.00 -51.04 12.21
N VAL A 187 35.49 -52.13 12.79
CA VAL A 187 34.12 -52.61 12.54
C VAL A 187 33.10 -51.57 13.01
N PHE A 188 33.34 -50.88 14.12
CA PHE A 188 32.47 -49.83 14.64
C PHE A 188 32.42 -48.63 13.69
N ALA A 189 33.55 -48.16 13.18
CA ALA A 189 33.57 -47.08 12.19
C ALA A 189 32.88 -47.49 10.87
N PHE A 190 33.12 -48.72 10.40
CA PHE A 190 32.48 -49.23 9.18
C PHE A 190 30.96 -49.38 9.35
N THR A 191 30.50 -49.89 10.50
CA THR A 191 29.07 -50.02 10.82
C THR A 191 28.41 -48.65 11.01
N LEU A 192 29.08 -47.68 11.64
CA LEU A 192 28.59 -46.29 11.71
C LEU A 192 28.49 -45.68 10.32
N PHE A 193 29.51 -45.83 9.47
CA PHE A 193 29.48 -45.33 8.09
C PHE A 193 28.31 -45.93 7.30
N TRP A 194 28.14 -47.26 7.37
CA TRP A 194 27.02 -47.94 6.73
C TRP A 194 25.67 -47.46 7.29
N TYR A 195 25.58 -47.32 8.62
CA TYR A 195 24.36 -46.88 9.30
C TYR A 195 23.98 -45.43 8.94
N TYR A 196 24.92 -44.49 9.00
CA TYR A 196 24.69 -43.07 8.65
C TYR A 196 24.36 -42.92 7.16
N THR A 197 25.09 -43.62 6.28
CA THR A 197 24.80 -43.64 4.84
C THR A 197 23.39 -44.18 4.56
N ARG A 198 22.99 -45.29 5.23
CA ARG A 198 21.67 -45.89 5.06
C ARG A 198 20.53 -45.05 5.67
N LYS A 199 20.76 -44.36 6.80
CA LYS A 199 19.77 -43.46 7.43
C LYS A 199 19.56 -42.18 6.61
N SER A 200 20.62 -41.64 6.01
CA SER A 200 20.55 -40.47 5.13
C SER A 200 19.68 -40.76 3.89
N MET A 201 19.85 -41.94 3.28
CA MET A 201 19.02 -42.40 2.14
C MET A 201 17.55 -42.63 2.50
N ARG A 202 17.24 -43.10 3.73
CA ARG A 202 15.85 -43.33 4.17
C ARG A 202 15.07 -42.05 4.43
N LYS A 203 15.70 -40.97 4.88
CA LYS A 203 15.02 -39.67 5.07
C LYS A 203 14.77 -38.93 3.76
N ILE A 204 15.66 -39.06 2.77
CA ILE A 204 15.49 -38.43 1.45
C ILE A 204 14.32 -39.06 0.67
N LYS A 205 14.07 -40.37 0.83
CA LYS A 205 12.95 -41.05 0.16
C LYS A 205 11.58 -40.74 0.77
N LEU A 206 11.53 -40.39 2.06
CA LEU A 206 10.29 -40.00 2.75
C LEU A 206 9.93 -38.51 2.52
N MET A 207 10.93 -37.64 2.34
CA MET A 207 10.71 -36.24 1.97
C MET A 207 10.54 -36.04 0.45
N GLY A 208 11.05 -36.96 -0.38
CA GLY A 208 10.83 -36.96 -1.83
C GLY A 208 9.46 -37.51 -2.29
N ASN A 209 8.75 -38.24 -1.43
CA ASN A 209 7.40 -38.77 -1.75
C ASN A 209 6.26 -37.84 -1.28
N GLY A 210 6.58 -36.68 -0.70
CA GLY A 210 5.59 -35.66 -0.30
C GLY A 210 5.74 -34.35 -1.08
N THR A 211 6.64 -34.29 -2.06
CA THR A 211 6.91 -33.07 -2.85
C THR A 211 7.29 -33.44 -4.29
N SER A 212 6.52 -34.35 -4.89
CA SER A 212 6.56 -34.63 -6.33
C SER A 212 5.15 -34.77 -6.92
N GLU A 213 4.17 -34.17 -6.25
CA GLU A 213 2.79 -34.07 -6.70
C GLU A 213 2.28 -32.64 -6.50
N ASP A 214 3.12 -31.65 -6.83
CA ASP A 214 2.69 -30.29 -7.20
C ASP A 214 3.90 -29.54 -7.82
N ASN A 215 4.34 -29.97 -9.00
CA ASN A 215 5.29 -29.23 -9.84
C ASN A 215 4.97 -29.47 -11.33
N GLY A 216 3.67 -29.58 -11.62
CA GLY A 216 3.16 -29.80 -12.98
C GLY A 216 1.79 -29.17 -13.23
N ALA A 217 1.30 -28.28 -12.35
CA ALA A 217 0.03 -27.59 -12.50
C ALA A 217 0.12 -26.07 -12.27
N THR A 218 1.34 -25.50 -12.17
CA THR A 218 1.53 -24.04 -12.00
C THR A 218 2.10 -23.36 -13.26
N GLU A 219 2.43 -24.11 -14.32
CA GLU A 219 2.79 -23.53 -15.62
C GLU A 219 1.59 -23.37 -16.58
N ASP A 220 0.49 -24.06 -16.28
CA ASP A 220 -0.72 -24.12 -17.09
C ASP A 220 -1.85 -23.22 -16.55
N ILE A 221 -1.78 -22.80 -15.27
CA ILE A 221 -2.73 -21.83 -14.70
C ILE A 221 -2.30 -20.37 -14.98
N GLU A 222 -1.00 -20.05 -15.08
CA GLU A 222 -0.58 -18.67 -15.42
C GLU A 222 -0.71 -18.34 -16.92
N LEU A 223 -0.65 -19.34 -17.82
CA LEU A 223 -0.93 -19.10 -19.25
C LEU A 223 -2.43 -18.96 -19.54
N GLY A 224 -3.31 -19.56 -18.74
CA GLY A 224 -4.76 -19.35 -18.81
C GLY A 224 -5.19 -17.98 -18.28
N VAL A 225 -4.60 -17.52 -17.17
CA VAL A 225 -4.98 -16.24 -16.55
C VAL A 225 -4.44 -15.02 -17.32
N ILE A 226 -3.29 -15.13 -18.00
CA ILE A 226 -2.78 -14.03 -18.84
C ILE A 226 -3.57 -13.90 -20.16
N HIS A 227 -4.13 -14.99 -20.69
CA HIS A 227 -4.99 -14.94 -21.88
C HIS A 227 -6.42 -14.45 -21.58
N ASP A 228 -6.98 -14.77 -20.40
CA ASP A 228 -8.32 -14.30 -20.00
C ASP A 228 -8.34 -12.83 -19.52
N GLY A 229 -7.20 -12.30 -19.05
CA GLY A 229 -7.10 -10.90 -18.61
C GLY A 229 -7.09 -9.85 -19.72
N LEU A 230 -7.02 -10.25 -21.00
CA LEU A 230 -6.98 -9.33 -22.14
C LEU A 230 -8.22 -9.35 -23.04
N GLN A 231 -9.30 -10.06 -22.65
CA GLN A 231 -10.51 -10.11 -23.45
C GLN A 231 -11.71 -9.43 -22.77
N ARG A 232 -11.93 -8.18 -23.24
CA ARG A 232 -13.18 -7.38 -23.31
C ARG A 232 -13.40 -6.35 -22.18
N PRO A 233 -13.87 -5.12 -22.51
CA PRO A 233 -14.88 -4.83 -23.54
C PRO A 233 -14.40 -3.95 -24.69
N ARG A 234 -14.61 -4.41 -25.93
CA ARG A 234 -14.74 -3.52 -27.08
C ARG A 234 -16.21 -3.12 -27.15
N ALA A 235 -16.43 -1.81 -27.19
CA ALA A 235 -17.70 -1.17 -27.46
C ALA A 235 -18.46 -1.85 -28.61
N GLN A 236 -19.72 -2.18 -28.36
CA GLN A 236 -20.73 -2.29 -29.41
C GLN A 236 -21.29 -0.87 -29.61
N LEU A 237 -20.84 -0.21 -30.68
CA LEU A 237 -21.61 0.84 -31.35
C LEU A 237 -22.59 0.14 -32.28
N GLY A 238 -23.88 0.49 -32.21
CA GLY A 238 -24.85 0.15 -33.25
C GLY A 238 -26.28 -0.03 -32.73
N HIS A 239 -27.00 1.06 -32.50
CA HIS A 239 -28.15 1.47 -33.32
C HIS A 239 -28.64 2.87 -32.95
#